data_AF-A0A7U2IBJ0-F1
#
_entry.id   AF-A0A7U2IBJ0-F1
#
_cell.length_a   1.000
_cell.length_b   1.000
_cell.length_c   1.000
_cell.angle_alpha   90.00
_cell.angle_beta   90.00
_cell.angle_gamma   90.00
#
_symmetry.space_group_name_H-M   'P 1'
#
loop_
_entity.id
_entity.type
_entity.pdbx_description
1 polymer ?
#
loop_
_entity_poly.entity_id
_entity_poly.type
_entity_poly.pdbx_seq_one_letter_code
_entity_poly.pdbx_strand_id
1 'polypeptide(L)'
;MSTTLTTTETLSLSSLSLACIGVLANTLQGEGEPLIASIAFSGIAFAACYALIRWLGNAFMKIGLKGKDLCKLKQTEIPETMGAVCALVYLFVLIVFIPWPFYKDIVVATSGGGNRDVMRDLEEIETGRLLHRFPHNKLASYLSATLSLQCTVLLGIGDDLFDIRWRHKVLIPAIAVIPMLVVYFVDFGVTQMVVPLPLRPYLGELFDLGWLYYVYMALMTIFSTNGINILAGINGIEVAQSVVIAVLIAINDVLYLSPFTAYPHPATDSHLFSLYFLLPFIGVSMALLMHNWYPAKVFVGDTYCYFAGMVFAVVSIQGHFTKTLALLLLPQAFNFLYSSPQVFKLIPCPRHRLPHFNARSGLLEPSRVEFRKPLPAAIAEGLKLMHRLRLADVAVDAEGTVVSSSNFTLINLWLVWFGPMREDRLAMGLVVFQFLVGILGLFIRHRMALLIFSADNL
;
A
#
# COMPACT_ATOMS: atom_id res chain seq x y z
N MET A 1 -16.81 -3.58 21.51
CA MET A 1 -16.77 -4.72 20.56
C MET A 1 -16.87 -6.00 21.39
N SER A 2 -17.75 -6.96 21.06
CA SER A 2 -17.70 -8.26 21.74
C SER A 2 -16.41 -8.97 21.33
N THR A 3 -15.75 -9.64 22.26
CA THR A 3 -14.57 -10.47 21.95
C THR A 3 -14.96 -11.81 21.34
N THR A 4 -16.21 -12.25 21.50
CA THR A 4 -16.67 -13.52 20.95
C THR A 4 -17.17 -13.35 19.52
N LEU A 5 -16.84 -14.32 18.67
CA LEU A 5 -17.47 -14.42 17.36
C LEU A 5 -18.90 -14.94 17.54
N THR A 6 -19.81 -14.46 16.70
CA THR A 6 -21.15 -15.05 16.60
C THR A 6 -21.06 -16.47 16.02
N THR A 7 -22.12 -17.25 16.18
CA THR A 7 -22.21 -18.60 15.59
C THR A 7 -22.08 -18.55 14.07
N THR A 8 -22.77 -17.58 13.43
CA THR A 8 -22.69 -17.35 11.99
C THR A 8 -21.29 -16.99 11.52
N GLU A 9 -20.60 -16.07 12.21
CA GLU A 9 -19.22 -15.72 11.90
C GLU A 9 -18.29 -16.93 12.05
N THR A 10 -18.42 -17.67 13.16
CA THR A 10 -17.60 -18.86 13.42
C THR A 10 -17.76 -19.92 12.33
N LEU A 11 -19.00 -20.19 11.92
CA LEU A 11 -19.29 -21.15 10.85
C LEU A 11 -18.77 -20.67 9.50
N SER A 12 -18.95 -19.39 9.17
CA SER A 12 -18.52 -18.82 7.88
C SER A 12 -17.00 -18.76 7.75
N LEU A 13 -16.29 -18.39 8.81
CA LEU A 13 -14.83 -18.31 8.82
C LEU A 13 -14.20 -19.72 8.81
N SER A 14 -14.82 -20.66 9.53
CA SER A 14 -14.41 -22.07 9.51
C SER A 14 -14.63 -22.70 8.15
N SER A 15 -15.79 -22.48 7.51
CA SER A 15 -16.08 -23.03 6.18
C SER A 15 -15.14 -22.47 5.11
N LEU A 16 -14.87 -21.16 5.14
CA LEU A 16 -13.88 -20.52 4.26
C LEU A 16 -12.49 -21.14 4.48
N SER A 17 -12.05 -21.27 5.72
CA SER A 17 -10.74 -21.83 6.05
C SER A 17 -10.60 -23.28 5.58
N LEU A 18 -11.62 -24.12 5.81
CA LEU A 18 -11.63 -25.51 5.35
C LEU A 18 -11.63 -25.62 3.82
N ALA A 19 -12.41 -24.77 3.13
CA ALA A 19 -12.40 -24.73 1.67
C ALA A 19 -11.01 -24.35 1.13
N CYS A 20 -10.36 -23.33 1.71
CA CYS A 20 -9.01 -22.93 1.33
C CYS A 20 -7.97 -24.03 1.62
N ILE A 21 -8.06 -24.73 2.76
CA ILE A 21 -7.19 -25.87 3.07
C ILE A 21 -7.38 -27.00 2.03
N GLY A 22 -8.63 -27.27 1.63
CA GLY A 22 -8.91 -28.24 0.57
C GLY A 22 -8.27 -27.85 -0.77
N VAL A 23 -8.35 -26.56 -1.14
CA VAL A 23 -7.67 -26.03 -2.35
C VAL A 23 -6.14 -26.18 -2.22
N LEU A 24 -5.55 -25.83 -1.08
CA LEU A 24 -4.11 -26.00 -0.86
C LEU A 24 -3.68 -27.47 -0.96
N ALA A 25 -4.45 -28.40 -0.37
CA ALA A 25 -4.16 -29.82 -0.50
C ALA A 25 -4.22 -30.30 -1.95
N ASN A 26 -5.12 -29.75 -2.77
CA ASN A 26 -5.20 -30.06 -4.20
C ASN A 26 -4.01 -29.49 -4.99
N THR A 27 -3.52 -28.29 -4.64
CA THR A 27 -2.35 -27.69 -5.31
C THR A 27 -1.08 -28.53 -5.20
N LEU A 28 -0.96 -29.31 -4.12
CA LEU A 28 0.18 -30.23 -3.89
C LEU A 28 0.13 -31.50 -4.75
N GLN A 29 -1.00 -31.79 -5.41
CA GLN A 29 -1.13 -32.95 -6.32
C GLN A 29 -0.68 -32.63 -7.75
N GLY A 30 -0.56 -31.34 -8.08
CA GLY A 30 -0.13 -30.85 -9.39
C GLY A 30 1.27 -30.23 -9.36
N GLU A 31 1.46 -29.19 -10.17
CA GLU A 31 2.72 -28.46 -10.29
C GLU A 31 2.96 -27.42 -9.18
N GLY A 32 2.20 -27.52 -8.08
CA GLY A 32 2.18 -26.53 -6.99
C GLY A 32 1.21 -25.38 -7.24
N GLU A 33 0.91 -25.01 -8.49
CA GLU A 33 -0.07 -23.96 -8.86
C GLU A 33 -0.01 -22.72 -7.93
N PRO A 34 1.13 -22.01 -7.88
CA PRO A 34 1.42 -21.04 -6.82
C PRO A 34 0.41 -19.89 -6.74
N LEU A 35 -0.18 -19.48 -7.88
CA LEU A 35 -1.22 -18.45 -7.89
C LEU A 35 -2.51 -18.93 -7.20
N ILE A 36 -2.96 -20.16 -7.47
CA ILE A 36 -4.14 -20.76 -6.84
C ILE A 36 -3.90 -20.92 -5.33
N ALA A 37 -2.71 -21.37 -4.95
CA ALA A 37 -2.32 -21.45 -3.56
C ALA A 37 -2.33 -20.08 -2.87
N SER A 38 -1.82 -19.03 -3.53
CA SER A 38 -1.85 -17.65 -2.99
C SER A 38 -3.29 -17.16 -2.75
N ILE A 39 -4.23 -17.48 -3.64
CA ILE A 39 -5.66 -17.19 -3.44
C ILE A 39 -6.21 -17.91 -2.20
N ALA A 40 -5.88 -19.20 -2.04
CA ALA A 40 -6.32 -19.96 -0.87
C ALA A 40 -5.71 -19.43 0.44
N PHE A 41 -4.42 -19.09 0.42
CA PHE A 41 -3.74 -18.44 1.54
C PHE A 41 -4.36 -17.08 1.88
N SER A 42 -4.78 -16.29 0.89
CA SER A 42 -5.52 -15.04 1.11
C SER A 42 -6.85 -15.27 1.84
N GLY A 43 -7.59 -16.32 1.51
CA GLY A 43 -8.84 -16.67 2.21
C GLY A 43 -8.59 -17.07 3.67
N ILE A 44 -7.55 -17.85 3.94
CA ILE A 44 -7.11 -18.20 5.30
C ILE A 44 -6.67 -16.95 6.07
N ALA A 45 -5.89 -16.08 5.42
CA ALA A 45 -5.39 -14.83 6.00
C ALA A 45 -6.56 -13.91 6.40
N PHE A 46 -7.55 -13.75 5.52
CA PHE A 46 -8.78 -13.02 5.81
C PHE A 46 -9.50 -13.61 7.03
N ALA A 47 -9.71 -14.93 7.06
CA ALA A 47 -10.43 -15.57 8.15
C ALA A 47 -9.71 -15.42 9.50
N ALA A 48 -8.39 -15.63 9.50
CA ALA A 48 -7.55 -15.47 10.67
C ALA A 48 -7.53 -14.02 11.17
N CYS A 49 -7.34 -13.04 10.28
CA CYS A 49 -7.37 -11.63 10.66
C CYS A 49 -8.70 -11.20 11.27
N TYR A 50 -9.82 -11.58 10.65
CA TYR A 50 -11.16 -11.23 11.15
C TYR A 50 -11.35 -11.74 12.59
N ALA A 51 -10.98 -13.00 12.83
CA ALA A 51 -11.07 -13.61 14.17
C ALA A 51 -10.11 -12.95 15.18
N LEU A 52 -8.84 -12.77 14.80
CA LEU A 52 -7.81 -12.25 15.69
C LEU A 52 -8.06 -10.80 16.10
N ILE A 53 -8.56 -9.95 15.21
CA ILE A 53 -8.93 -8.56 15.55
C ILE A 53 -9.99 -8.55 16.66
N ARG A 54 -10.99 -9.43 16.59
CA ARG A 54 -12.02 -9.58 17.64
C ARG A 54 -11.44 -10.08 18.96
N TRP A 55 -10.59 -11.08 18.90
CA TRP A 55 -10.03 -11.74 20.09
C TRP A 55 -9.01 -10.85 20.81
N LEU A 56 -8.18 -10.12 20.07
CA LEU A 56 -7.08 -9.32 20.61
C LEU A 56 -7.48 -7.87 20.92
N GLY A 57 -8.61 -7.38 20.42
CA GLY A 57 -9.07 -6.00 20.64
C GLY A 57 -9.00 -5.54 22.10
N ASN A 58 -9.54 -6.35 23.02
CA ASN A 58 -9.51 -6.01 24.44
C ASN A 58 -8.11 -6.10 25.07
N ALA A 59 -7.21 -6.93 24.53
CA ALA A 59 -5.84 -7.01 25.03
C ALA A 59 -5.05 -5.74 24.70
N PHE A 60 -5.20 -5.21 23.49
CA PHE A 60 -4.59 -3.94 23.07
C PHE A 60 -5.10 -2.78 23.93
N MET A 61 -6.42 -2.72 24.16
CA MET A 61 -7.03 -1.73 25.06
C MET A 61 -6.46 -1.79 26.49
N LYS A 62 -6.19 -2.99 27.02
CA LYS A 62 -5.63 -3.17 28.38
C LYS A 62 -4.21 -2.64 28.51
N ILE A 63 -3.41 -2.74 27.46
CA ILE A 63 -2.01 -2.27 27.43
C ILE A 63 -1.94 -0.76 27.14
N GLY A 64 -3.07 -0.13 26.77
CA GLY A 64 -3.16 1.31 26.50
C GLY A 64 -3.11 1.67 25.02
N LEU A 65 -3.08 0.69 24.11
CA LEU A 65 -3.20 0.90 22.66
C LEU A 65 -4.67 1.13 22.30
N LYS A 66 -5.12 2.38 22.49
CA LYS A 66 -6.50 2.81 22.30
C LYS A 66 -6.59 4.27 21.85
N GLY A 67 -7.56 4.54 20.99
CA GLY A 67 -7.81 5.87 20.44
C GLY A 67 -9.26 6.30 20.61
N LYS A 68 -9.51 7.61 20.66
CA LYS A 68 -10.86 8.18 20.65
C LYS A 68 -11.26 8.52 19.22
N ASP A 69 -12.47 8.14 18.83
CA ASP A 69 -13.05 8.58 17.56
C ASP A 69 -13.49 10.04 17.63
N LEU A 70 -12.62 10.93 17.14
CA LEU A 70 -12.77 12.38 17.21
C LEU A 70 -13.88 12.91 16.29
N CYS A 71 -14.27 12.13 15.28
CA CYS A 71 -15.25 12.51 14.25
C CYS A 71 -16.70 12.16 14.64
N LYS A 72 -16.96 11.86 15.93
CA LYS A 72 -18.27 11.45 16.44
C LYS A 72 -18.70 12.22 17.69
N LEU A 73 -20.02 12.28 17.89
CA LEU A 73 -20.63 12.88 19.08
C LEU A 73 -20.19 12.18 20.36
N LYS A 74 -20.22 10.83 20.37
CA LYS A 74 -19.76 10.01 21.49
C LYS A 74 -18.36 9.51 21.18
N GLN A 75 -17.35 10.15 21.77
CA GLN A 75 -15.94 9.78 21.63
C GLN A 75 -15.60 8.55 22.49
N THR A 76 -16.05 7.38 22.06
CA THR A 76 -15.68 6.11 22.70
C THR A 76 -14.24 5.73 22.35
N GLU A 77 -13.54 5.17 23.34
CA GLU A 77 -12.23 4.57 23.09
C GLU A 77 -12.39 3.24 22.37
N ILE A 78 -11.64 3.03 21.30
CA ILE A 78 -11.58 1.80 20.54
C ILE A 78 -10.13 1.32 20.39
N PRO A 79 -9.89 0.01 20.17
CA PRO A 79 -8.55 -0.52 20.07
C PRO A 79 -7.78 0.12 18.91
N GLU A 80 -6.55 0.54 19.16
CA GLU A 80 -5.61 1.10 18.18
C GLU A 80 -4.64 0.02 17.68
N THR A 81 -3.89 0.29 16.62
CA THR A 81 -2.78 -0.55 16.14
C THR A 81 -3.22 -1.97 15.70
N MET A 82 -4.50 -2.13 15.28
CA MET A 82 -4.98 -3.42 14.77
C MET A 82 -4.38 -3.80 13.42
N GLY A 83 -3.78 -2.83 12.72
CA GLY A 83 -2.93 -3.07 11.55
C GLY A 83 -1.77 -4.02 11.83
N ALA A 84 -1.23 -4.02 13.05
CA ALA A 84 -0.16 -4.92 13.46
C ALA A 84 -0.59 -6.39 13.40
N VAL A 85 -1.82 -6.71 13.82
CA VAL A 85 -2.38 -8.06 13.75
C VAL A 85 -2.45 -8.53 12.30
N CYS A 86 -2.96 -7.69 11.41
CA CYS A 86 -3.03 -7.99 9.98
C CYS A 86 -1.67 -8.17 9.33
N ALA A 87 -0.72 -7.29 9.65
CA ALA A 87 0.63 -7.35 9.14
C ALA A 87 1.36 -8.62 9.59
N LEU A 88 1.20 -9.03 10.85
CA LEU A 88 1.79 -10.28 11.35
C LEU A 88 1.20 -11.52 10.68
N VAL A 89 -0.14 -11.60 10.56
CA VAL A 89 -0.79 -12.71 9.84
C VAL A 89 -0.31 -12.77 8.39
N TYR A 90 -0.23 -11.62 7.72
CA TYR A 90 0.30 -11.52 6.36
C TYR A 90 1.73 -12.05 6.25
N LEU A 91 2.64 -11.64 7.15
CA LEU A 91 4.02 -12.12 7.18
C LEU A 91 4.09 -13.64 7.40
N PHE A 92 3.30 -14.19 8.31
CA PHE A 92 3.23 -15.65 8.50
C PHE A 92 2.76 -16.36 7.25
N VAL A 93 1.74 -15.83 6.57
CA VAL A 93 1.24 -16.37 5.31
C VAL A 93 2.33 -16.36 4.24
N LEU A 94 3.06 -15.25 4.07
CA LEU A 94 4.17 -15.17 3.12
C LEU A 94 5.29 -16.17 3.44
N ILE A 95 5.61 -16.39 4.73
CA ILE A 95 6.62 -17.37 5.14
C ILE A 95 6.16 -18.79 4.80
N VAL A 96 4.92 -19.13 5.12
CA VAL A 96 4.36 -20.47 4.85
C VAL A 96 4.19 -20.70 3.35
N PHE A 97 3.95 -19.65 2.56
CA PHE A 97 3.81 -19.71 1.10
C PHE A 97 5.13 -19.96 0.36
N ILE A 98 6.31 -19.72 0.97
CA ILE A 98 7.63 -19.86 0.30
C ILE A 98 7.77 -21.13 -0.54
N PRO A 99 7.38 -22.33 -0.11
CA PRO A 99 7.60 -23.54 -0.89
C PRO A 99 6.81 -23.61 -2.21
N TRP A 100 5.72 -22.85 -2.37
CA TRP A 100 4.82 -22.97 -3.53
C TRP A 100 5.41 -22.45 -4.84
N PRO A 101 5.93 -21.20 -4.91
CA PRO A 101 6.59 -20.71 -6.13
C PRO A 101 7.78 -21.56 -6.58
N PHE A 102 8.40 -22.30 -5.67
CA PHE A 102 9.57 -23.14 -5.92
C PHE A 102 9.25 -24.65 -5.90
N TYR A 103 7.97 -25.04 -5.89
CA TYR A 103 7.57 -26.42 -5.66
C TYR A 103 8.21 -27.38 -6.67
N LYS A 104 8.18 -27.04 -7.97
CA LYS A 104 8.84 -27.80 -9.03
C LYS A 104 10.34 -27.95 -8.77
N ASP A 105 11.02 -26.85 -8.46
CA ASP A 105 12.47 -26.84 -8.25
C ASP A 105 12.87 -27.67 -7.02
N ILE A 106 12.06 -27.63 -5.96
CA ILE A 106 12.26 -28.41 -4.74
C ILE A 106 12.01 -29.90 -5.01
N VAL A 107 10.90 -30.25 -5.67
CA VAL A 107 10.58 -31.64 -6.00
C VAL A 107 11.67 -32.22 -6.89
N VAL A 108 12.08 -31.53 -7.95
CA VAL A 108 13.15 -31.99 -8.84
C VAL A 108 14.49 -32.13 -8.11
N ALA A 109 14.84 -31.19 -7.22
CA ALA A 109 16.09 -31.25 -6.45
C ALA A 109 16.12 -32.36 -5.38
N THR A 110 14.97 -32.73 -4.81
CA THR A 110 14.86 -33.71 -3.70
C THR A 110 14.52 -35.13 -4.16
N SER A 111 13.87 -35.29 -5.31
CA SER A 111 13.37 -36.59 -5.78
C SER A 111 14.37 -37.43 -6.60
N GLY A 112 15.64 -37.01 -6.70
CA GLY A 112 16.77 -37.82 -7.18
C GLY A 112 16.43 -38.94 -8.17
N GLY A 113 16.16 -38.61 -9.44
CA GLY A 113 16.14 -39.60 -10.55
C GLY A 113 14.89 -40.47 -10.72
N GLY A 114 13.68 -39.96 -10.47
CA GLY A 114 12.46 -40.79 -10.48
C GLY A 114 11.48 -40.68 -11.65
N ASN A 115 11.37 -39.56 -12.38
CA ASN A 115 10.32 -39.39 -13.39
C ASN A 115 10.91 -39.01 -14.77
N ARG A 116 10.84 -39.93 -15.73
CA ARG A 116 11.53 -39.92 -17.03
C ARG A 116 10.87 -39.06 -18.12
N ASP A 117 9.76 -38.40 -17.86
CA ASP A 117 8.95 -37.78 -18.93
C ASP A 117 9.20 -36.28 -19.17
N VAL A 118 10.20 -35.68 -18.51
CA VAL A 118 10.66 -34.32 -18.80
C VAL A 118 12.12 -34.33 -19.27
N MET A 119 12.42 -35.24 -20.20
CA MET A 119 13.63 -35.14 -21.04
C MET A 119 13.31 -34.25 -22.22
N ARG A 120 13.29 -32.94 -22.01
CA ARG A 120 13.28 -31.97 -23.11
C ARG A 120 14.69 -31.36 -23.17
N ASP A 121 15.47 -31.91 -24.09
CA ASP A 121 16.75 -31.41 -24.63
C ASP A 121 17.60 -30.57 -23.67
N LEU A 122 18.49 -31.22 -22.92
CA LEU A 122 19.53 -30.53 -22.15
C LEU A 122 20.89 -31.07 -22.53
N GLU A 123 21.73 -30.17 -23.05
CA GLU A 123 23.15 -30.39 -23.28
C GLU A 123 23.81 -30.86 -21.98
N GLU A 124 24.30 -32.10 -21.99
CA GLU A 124 25.19 -32.62 -20.96
C GLU A 124 26.49 -31.82 -20.97
N ILE A 125 26.61 -30.83 -20.09
CA ILE A 125 27.90 -30.22 -19.77
C ILE A 125 28.44 -30.88 -18.49
N GLU A 126 29.53 -31.61 -18.68
CA GLU A 126 30.31 -32.34 -17.66
C GLU A 126 30.70 -31.45 -16.47
N THR A 127 29.89 -31.44 -15.42
CA THR A 127 30.38 -31.25 -14.05
C THR A 127 29.67 -32.25 -13.14
N GLY A 128 30.45 -33.08 -12.44
CA GLY A 128 30.04 -34.29 -11.72
C GLY A 128 29.11 -34.15 -10.51
N ARG A 129 28.02 -33.39 -10.66
CA ARG A 129 26.77 -33.48 -9.91
C ARG A 129 25.71 -32.91 -10.85
N LEU A 130 24.72 -33.72 -11.24
CA LEU A 130 23.46 -33.24 -11.82
C LEU A 130 22.68 -32.44 -10.75
N LEU A 131 23.25 -31.33 -10.28
CA LEU A 131 22.57 -30.41 -9.39
C LEU A 131 21.74 -29.50 -10.29
N HIS A 132 20.46 -29.86 -10.45
CA HIS A 132 19.45 -28.95 -10.94
C HIS A 132 19.63 -27.62 -10.22
N ARG A 133 19.93 -26.52 -10.94
CA ARG A 133 20.22 -25.24 -10.28
C ARG A 133 18.90 -24.66 -9.75
N PHE A 134 18.64 -24.88 -8.46
CA PHE A 134 17.57 -24.20 -7.74
C PHE A 134 17.66 -22.67 -7.99
N PRO A 135 16.54 -21.96 -8.25
CA PRO A 135 16.56 -20.55 -8.65
C PRO A 135 16.81 -19.63 -7.44
N HIS A 136 18.06 -19.59 -6.99
CA HIS A 136 18.49 -18.84 -5.81
C HIS A 136 18.25 -17.34 -5.93
N ASN A 137 18.32 -16.76 -7.12
CA ASN A 137 18.01 -15.34 -7.37
C ASN A 137 16.53 -15.03 -7.10
N LYS A 138 15.61 -15.86 -7.60
CA LYS A 138 14.16 -15.71 -7.34
C LYS A 138 13.85 -15.88 -5.84
N LEU A 139 14.50 -16.83 -5.17
CA LEU A 139 14.37 -17.00 -3.72
C LEU A 139 14.94 -15.79 -2.96
N ALA A 140 16.11 -15.27 -3.35
CA ALA A 140 16.72 -14.10 -2.72
C ALA A 140 15.83 -12.85 -2.87
N SER A 141 15.23 -12.66 -4.06
CA SER A 141 14.26 -11.60 -4.32
C SER A 141 13.01 -11.72 -3.44
N TYR A 142 12.49 -12.93 -3.23
CA TYR A 142 11.35 -13.19 -2.33
C TYR A 142 11.69 -12.97 -0.85
N LEU A 143 12.83 -13.50 -0.40
CA LEU A 143 13.27 -13.39 0.99
C LEU A 143 13.64 -11.96 1.37
N SER A 144 14.30 -11.21 0.48
CA SER A 144 14.63 -9.79 0.72
C SER A 144 13.39 -8.90 0.79
N ALA A 145 12.42 -9.13 -0.09
CA ALA A 145 11.10 -8.49 -0.02
C ALA A 145 10.40 -8.77 1.33
N THR A 146 10.36 -10.04 1.74
CA THR A 146 9.77 -10.46 3.01
C THR A 146 10.52 -9.85 4.20
N LEU A 147 11.85 -9.79 4.16
CA LEU A 147 12.67 -9.20 5.21
C LEU A 147 12.44 -7.68 5.33
N SER A 148 12.35 -6.96 4.20
CA SER A 148 12.02 -5.54 4.19
C SER A 148 10.63 -5.25 4.76
N LEU A 149 9.65 -6.12 4.48
CA LEU A 149 8.32 -6.06 5.08
C LEU A 149 8.38 -6.33 6.60
N GLN A 150 9.11 -7.34 7.05
CA GLN A 150 9.30 -7.62 8.48
C GLN A 150 9.92 -6.42 9.20
N CYS A 151 11.00 -5.84 8.66
CA CYS A 151 11.63 -4.64 9.22
C CYS A 151 10.64 -3.48 9.33
N THR A 152 9.82 -3.27 8.31
CA THR A 152 8.81 -2.20 8.29
C THR A 152 7.74 -2.42 9.36
N VAL A 153 7.22 -3.65 9.48
CA VAL A 153 6.20 -3.99 10.47
C VAL A 153 6.74 -3.82 11.88
N LEU A 154 7.96 -4.26 12.16
CA LEU A 154 8.61 -4.06 13.45
C LEU A 154 8.78 -2.57 13.79
N LEU A 155 9.26 -1.77 12.84
CA LEU A 155 9.44 -0.33 13.04
C LEU A 155 8.11 0.42 13.14
N GLY A 156 7.06 -0.02 12.43
CA GLY A 156 5.72 0.53 12.53
C GLY A 156 5.06 0.24 13.88
N ILE A 157 5.19 -0.99 14.38
CA ILE A 157 4.75 -1.34 15.73
C ILE A 157 5.53 -0.51 16.76
N GLY A 158 6.84 -0.33 16.55
CA GLY A 158 7.66 0.55 17.38
C GLY A 158 7.18 2.00 17.35
N ASP A 159 6.78 2.52 16.19
CA ASP A 159 6.25 3.89 16.06
C ASP A 159 4.93 4.06 16.82
N ASP A 160 4.00 3.12 16.67
CA ASP A 160 2.73 3.12 17.40
C ASP A 160 2.91 3.00 18.92
N LEU A 161 3.93 2.24 19.38
CA LEU A 161 4.22 2.06 20.81
C LEU A 161 4.94 3.26 21.44
N PHE A 162 5.84 3.90 20.70
CA PHE A 162 6.75 4.91 21.26
C PHE A 162 6.45 6.35 20.82
N ASP A 163 5.49 6.58 19.92
CA ASP A 163 5.16 7.89 19.32
C ASP A 163 6.43 8.62 18.84
N ILE A 164 7.13 8.00 17.88
CA ILE A 164 8.46 8.46 17.46
C ILE A 164 8.36 9.84 16.80
N ARG A 165 9.36 10.70 17.01
CA ARG A 165 9.39 12.04 16.39
C ARG A 165 9.39 11.96 14.86
N TRP A 166 8.63 12.85 14.21
CA TRP A 166 8.43 12.92 12.75
C TRP A 166 9.70 12.81 11.89
N ARG A 167 10.82 13.38 12.34
CA ARG A 167 12.11 13.34 11.61
C ARG A 167 12.63 11.91 11.41
N HIS A 168 12.35 11.01 12.36
CA HIS A 168 12.74 9.61 12.26
C HIS A 168 11.69 8.81 11.47
N LYS A 169 10.40 9.17 11.57
CA LYS A 169 9.31 8.57 10.77
C LYS A 169 9.60 8.62 9.26
N VAL A 170 10.16 9.73 8.77
CA VAL A 170 10.52 9.88 7.36
C VAL A 170 11.64 8.90 6.93
N LEU A 171 12.57 8.55 7.83
CA LEU A 171 13.73 7.72 7.48
C LEU A 171 13.52 6.23 7.74
N ILE A 172 12.56 5.84 8.59
CA ILE A 172 12.22 4.44 8.91
C ILE A 172 12.02 3.60 7.63
N PRO A 173 11.22 4.03 6.63
CA PRO A 173 11.00 3.24 5.41
C PRO A 173 12.27 3.06 4.57
N ALA A 174 13.15 4.07 4.53
CA ALA A 174 14.41 3.97 3.78
C ALA A 174 15.39 2.98 4.38
N ILE A 175 15.38 2.80 5.71
CA ILE A 175 16.20 1.78 6.38
C ILE A 175 15.58 0.39 6.15
N ALA A 176 14.25 0.28 6.25
CA ALA A 176 13.56 -1.00 6.12
C ALA A 176 13.68 -1.60 4.69
N VAL A 177 13.85 -0.78 3.66
CA VAL A 177 13.97 -1.26 2.27
C VAL A 177 15.38 -1.73 1.87
N ILE A 178 16.40 -1.49 2.71
CA ILE A 178 17.80 -1.83 2.40
C ILE A 178 18.00 -3.28 1.92
N PRO A 179 17.43 -4.33 2.57
CA PRO A 179 17.59 -5.71 2.11
C PRO A 179 17.22 -5.91 0.64
N MET A 180 16.09 -5.35 0.22
CA MET A 180 15.63 -5.42 -1.16
C MET A 180 16.51 -4.60 -2.11
N LEU A 181 17.00 -3.42 -1.70
CA LEU A 181 17.93 -2.62 -2.51
C LEU A 181 19.26 -3.35 -2.77
N VAL A 182 19.76 -4.08 -1.76
CA VAL A 182 20.98 -4.89 -1.89
C VAL A 182 20.77 -6.04 -2.88
N VAL A 183 19.64 -6.75 -2.79
CA VAL A 183 19.33 -7.82 -3.75
C VAL A 183 19.12 -7.25 -5.16
N TYR A 184 18.44 -6.10 -5.30
CA TYR A 184 18.31 -5.44 -6.60
C TYR A 184 19.67 -5.08 -7.21
N PHE A 185 20.63 -4.63 -6.40
CA PHE A 185 22.01 -4.35 -6.83
C PHE A 185 22.75 -5.60 -7.31
N VAL A 186 22.58 -6.72 -6.62
CA VAL A 186 23.28 -7.97 -6.94
C VAL A 186 22.67 -8.70 -8.14
N ASP A 187 21.34 -8.79 -8.20
CA ASP A 187 20.63 -9.63 -9.18
C ASP A 187 20.37 -8.90 -10.50
N PHE A 188 20.03 -7.61 -10.46
CA PHE A 188 19.66 -6.84 -11.65
C PHE A 188 20.72 -5.78 -11.99
N GLY A 189 21.04 -4.90 -11.03
CA GLY A 189 21.97 -3.80 -11.22
C GLY A 189 21.53 -2.77 -12.29
N VAL A 190 20.27 -2.83 -12.76
CA VAL A 190 19.78 -1.95 -13.83
C VAL A 190 19.39 -0.60 -13.24
N THR A 191 20.19 0.43 -13.54
CA THR A 191 19.99 1.82 -13.12
C THR A 191 19.59 2.76 -14.26
N GLN A 192 19.44 2.21 -15.47
CA GLN A 192 19.03 2.95 -16.65
C GLN A 192 17.52 3.13 -16.67
N MET A 193 17.07 4.37 -16.89
CA MET A 193 15.66 4.67 -17.12
C MET A 193 15.39 5.01 -18.58
N VAL A 194 14.28 4.51 -19.10
CA VAL A 194 13.75 4.96 -20.40
C VAL A 194 13.25 6.40 -20.27
N VAL A 195 13.82 7.29 -21.09
CA VAL A 195 13.50 8.71 -21.12
C VAL A 195 12.27 8.98 -22.01
N PRO A 196 11.30 9.79 -21.53
CA PRO A 196 10.18 10.26 -22.34
C PRO A 196 10.62 10.94 -23.64
N LEU A 197 9.90 10.71 -24.74
CA LEU A 197 10.15 11.27 -26.08
C LEU A 197 10.46 12.78 -26.06
N PRO A 198 9.74 13.65 -25.32
CA PRO A 198 10.05 15.09 -25.29
C PRO A 198 11.41 15.44 -24.67
N LEU A 199 11.96 14.55 -23.83
CA LEU A 199 13.22 14.77 -23.11
C LEU A 199 14.42 14.10 -23.78
N ARG A 200 14.19 13.20 -24.75
CA ARG A 200 15.26 12.49 -25.47
C ARG A 200 16.31 13.38 -26.13
N PRO A 201 15.97 14.55 -26.72
CA PRO A 201 16.99 15.43 -27.31
C PRO A 201 18.04 15.91 -26.31
N TYR A 202 17.72 15.91 -25.01
CA TYR A 202 18.60 16.41 -23.96
C TYR A 202 19.33 15.29 -23.20
N LEU A 203 18.69 14.12 -23.06
CA LEU A 203 19.13 13.06 -22.15
C LEU A 203 19.41 11.71 -22.84
N GLY A 204 19.16 11.61 -24.15
CA GLY A 204 19.21 10.34 -24.88
C GLY A 204 17.97 9.46 -24.64
N GLU A 205 17.98 8.25 -25.19
CA GLU A 205 16.87 7.29 -25.03
C GLU A 205 16.87 6.59 -23.67
N LEU A 206 18.08 6.25 -23.20
CA LEU A 206 18.36 5.63 -21.92
C LEU A 206 19.24 6.59 -21.11
N PHE A 207 18.79 6.92 -19.90
CA PHE A 207 19.55 7.76 -18.99
C PHE A 207 19.96 6.94 -17.76
N ASP A 208 21.26 6.83 -17.52
CA ASP A 208 21.80 6.13 -16.36
C ASP A 208 21.81 7.04 -15.13
N LEU A 209 21.02 6.70 -14.12
CA LEU A 209 21.00 7.42 -12.84
C LEU A 209 22.10 6.95 -11.89
N GLY A 210 22.69 5.77 -12.12
CA GLY A 210 23.58 5.10 -11.19
C GLY A 210 22.98 5.03 -9.78
N TRP A 211 23.74 5.50 -8.78
CA TRP A 211 23.32 5.47 -7.36
C TRP A 211 22.02 6.25 -7.08
N LEU A 212 21.69 7.27 -7.89
CA LEU A 212 20.45 8.03 -7.74
C LEU A 212 19.20 7.17 -7.99
N TYR A 213 19.32 6.07 -8.72
CA TYR A 213 18.21 5.13 -8.91
C TYR A 213 17.85 4.43 -7.59
N TYR A 214 18.84 4.12 -6.75
CA TYR A 214 18.61 3.55 -5.42
C TYR A 214 17.99 4.56 -4.46
N VAL A 215 18.40 5.82 -4.56
CA VAL A 215 17.73 6.92 -3.83
C VAL A 215 16.29 7.05 -4.28
N TYR A 216 16.00 6.97 -5.58
CA TYR A 216 14.65 6.97 -6.10
C TYR A 216 13.80 5.83 -5.52
N MET A 217 14.31 4.60 -5.50
CA MET A 217 13.60 3.45 -4.91
C MET A 217 13.33 3.64 -3.40
N ALA A 218 14.30 4.19 -2.66
CA ALA A 218 14.13 4.53 -1.25
C ALA A 218 13.08 5.65 -1.05
N LEU A 219 13.12 6.71 -1.87
CA LEU A 219 12.13 7.79 -1.83
C LEU A 219 10.74 7.31 -2.21
N MET A 220 10.61 6.40 -3.18
CA MET A 220 9.34 5.79 -3.55
C MET A 220 8.75 5.01 -2.37
N THR A 221 9.60 4.35 -1.60
CA THR A 221 9.20 3.63 -0.39
C THR A 221 8.77 4.58 0.72
N ILE A 222 9.56 5.63 1.00
CA ILE A 222 9.20 6.69 1.96
C ILE A 222 7.86 7.33 1.58
N PHE A 223 7.66 7.64 0.30
CA PHE A 223 6.47 8.28 -0.19
C PHE A 223 5.25 7.36 -0.09
N SER A 224 5.38 6.08 -0.45
CA SER A 224 4.27 5.12 -0.39
C SER A 224 3.76 4.93 1.04
N THR A 225 4.65 4.82 2.03
CA THR A 225 4.26 4.63 3.44
C THR A 225 3.67 5.89 4.06
N ASN A 226 4.36 7.03 3.91
CA ASN A 226 3.93 8.29 4.50
C ASN A 226 2.74 8.89 3.76
N GLY A 227 2.63 8.68 2.44
CA GLY A 227 1.54 9.18 1.61
C GLY A 227 0.18 8.63 2.03
N ILE A 228 0.12 7.33 2.36
CA ILE A 228 -1.07 6.70 2.95
C ILE A 228 -1.31 7.28 4.35
N ASN A 229 -0.25 7.38 5.17
CA ASN A 229 -0.39 7.84 6.56
C ASN A 229 -0.90 9.29 6.69
N ILE A 230 -0.53 10.19 5.78
CA ILE A 230 -1.01 11.58 5.82
C ILE A 230 -2.42 11.75 5.21
N LEU A 231 -2.91 10.76 4.47
CA LEU A 231 -4.28 10.73 3.92
C LEU A 231 -5.16 9.84 4.81
N ALA A 232 -5.28 10.23 6.06
CA ALA A 232 -5.87 9.47 7.16
C ALA A 232 -6.80 10.34 8.02
N GLY A 233 -7.52 9.70 8.96
CA GLY A 233 -8.27 10.40 10.01
C GLY A 233 -9.79 10.41 9.87
N ILE A 234 -10.34 9.61 8.95
CA ILE A 234 -11.76 9.27 8.90
C ILE A 234 -11.93 7.75 8.81
N ASN A 235 -12.98 7.22 9.40
CA ASN A 235 -13.22 5.79 9.54
C ASN A 235 -13.18 5.03 8.21
N GLY A 236 -12.20 4.13 8.05
CA GLY A 236 -12.05 3.27 6.88
C GLY A 236 -11.10 3.75 5.80
N ILE A 237 -10.65 5.01 5.81
CA ILE A 237 -9.97 5.60 4.63
C ILE A 237 -8.59 5.01 4.36
N GLU A 238 -7.81 4.70 5.40
CA GLU A 238 -6.44 4.19 5.30
C GLU A 238 -6.45 2.80 4.64
N VAL A 239 -7.37 1.94 5.08
CA VAL A 239 -7.53 0.57 4.57
C VAL A 239 -8.23 0.57 3.22
N ALA A 240 -9.30 1.35 3.05
CA ALA A 240 -10.07 1.34 1.80
C ALA A 240 -9.25 1.85 0.61
N GLN A 241 -8.50 2.95 0.77
CA GLN A 241 -7.62 3.44 -0.31
C GLN A 241 -6.55 2.40 -0.65
N SER A 242 -5.99 1.71 0.36
CA SER A 242 -4.96 0.69 0.17
C SER A 242 -5.51 -0.54 -0.55
N VAL A 243 -6.73 -0.99 -0.21
CA VAL A 243 -7.42 -2.07 -0.93
C VAL A 243 -7.65 -1.68 -2.38
N VAL A 244 -8.13 -0.46 -2.65
CA VAL A 244 -8.34 0.00 -4.03
C VAL A 244 -7.04 0.00 -4.82
N ILE A 245 -5.95 0.53 -4.25
CA ILE A 245 -4.63 0.53 -4.89
C ILE A 245 -4.17 -0.91 -5.15
N ALA A 246 -4.27 -1.81 -4.18
CA ALA A 246 -3.89 -3.22 -4.33
C ALA A 246 -4.68 -3.92 -5.43
N VAL A 247 -5.99 -3.70 -5.50
CA VAL A 247 -6.86 -4.26 -6.56
C VAL A 247 -6.46 -3.70 -7.93
N LEU A 248 -6.14 -2.41 -8.04
CA LEU A 248 -5.68 -1.82 -9.29
C LEU A 248 -4.31 -2.37 -9.74
N ILE A 249 -3.38 -2.60 -8.81
CA ILE A 249 -2.11 -3.26 -9.13
C ILE A 249 -2.37 -4.71 -9.56
N ALA A 250 -3.23 -5.45 -8.85
CA ALA A 250 -3.58 -6.82 -9.23
C ALA A 250 -4.25 -6.89 -10.62
N ILE A 251 -5.13 -5.93 -10.95
CA ILE A 251 -5.70 -5.79 -12.30
C ILE A 251 -4.58 -5.55 -13.32
N ASN A 252 -3.65 -4.63 -13.02
CA ASN A 252 -2.48 -4.40 -13.88
C ASN A 252 -1.67 -5.68 -14.10
N ASP A 253 -1.40 -6.45 -13.04
CA ASP A 253 -0.58 -7.66 -13.11
C ASP A 253 -1.26 -8.76 -13.93
N VAL A 254 -2.58 -8.94 -13.77
CA VAL A 254 -3.37 -9.91 -14.55
C VAL A 254 -3.33 -9.61 -16.05
N LEU A 255 -3.20 -8.35 -16.46
CA LEU A 255 -3.08 -8.01 -17.89
C LEU A 255 -1.79 -8.57 -18.53
N TYR A 256 -0.74 -8.87 -17.75
CA TYR A 256 0.50 -9.50 -18.22
C TYR A 256 0.46 -11.04 -18.14
N LEU A 257 -0.70 -11.62 -17.81
CA LEU A 257 -0.94 -13.05 -17.77
C LEU A 257 -1.83 -13.52 -18.95
N SER A 258 -1.77 -14.81 -19.25
CA SER A 258 -2.68 -15.46 -20.20
C SER A 258 -4.13 -15.43 -19.66
N PRO A 259 -5.16 -15.19 -20.49
CA PRO A 259 -5.13 -15.06 -21.95
C PRO A 259 -4.93 -13.62 -22.47
N PHE A 260 -4.74 -12.62 -21.60
CA PHE A 260 -4.66 -11.22 -22.02
C PHE A 260 -3.36 -10.91 -22.78
N THR A 261 -2.25 -11.45 -22.32
CA THR A 261 -0.95 -11.38 -22.99
C THR A 261 -0.47 -12.78 -23.33
N ALA A 262 0.03 -12.98 -24.54
CA ALA A 262 0.54 -14.27 -25.00
C ALA A 262 1.74 -14.72 -24.15
N TYR A 263 1.71 -15.98 -23.71
CA TYR A 263 2.83 -16.58 -23.01
C TYR A 263 3.86 -17.13 -24.03
N PRO A 264 5.17 -16.91 -23.84
CA PRO A 264 5.82 -16.22 -22.72
C PRO A 264 5.96 -14.70 -22.95
N HIS A 265 5.64 -13.91 -21.92
CA HIS A 265 5.99 -12.49 -21.87
C HIS A 265 7.11 -12.26 -20.84
N PRO A 266 8.15 -11.44 -21.13
CA PRO A 266 9.29 -11.25 -20.22
C PRO A 266 8.89 -10.81 -18.80
N ALA A 267 7.85 -9.99 -18.70
CA ALA A 267 7.35 -9.47 -17.42
C ALA A 267 6.41 -10.43 -16.66
N THR A 268 6.03 -11.59 -17.21
CA THR A 268 5.07 -12.52 -16.56
C THR A 268 5.53 -12.92 -15.16
N ASP A 269 6.81 -13.27 -14.99
CA ASP A 269 7.35 -13.69 -13.68
C ASP A 269 7.32 -12.56 -12.64
N SER A 270 7.63 -11.33 -13.06
CA SER A 270 7.58 -10.12 -12.22
C SER A 270 6.16 -9.80 -11.75
N HIS A 271 5.16 -9.97 -12.63
CA HIS A 271 3.75 -9.75 -12.28
C HIS A 271 3.17 -10.90 -11.45
N LEU A 272 3.61 -12.15 -11.67
CA LEU A 272 3.28 -13.27 -10.77
C LEU A 272 3.85 -13.05 -9.37
N PHE A 273 5.11 -12.61 -9.26
CA PHE A 273 5.71 -12.22 -7.99
C PHE A 273 4.87 -11.17 -7.26
N SER A 274 4.46 -10.12 -7.96
CA SER A 274 3.60 -9.08 -7.39
C SER A 274 2.27 -9.65 -6.87
N LEU A 275 1.59 -10.50 -7.65
CA LEU A 275 0.32 -11.12 -7.25
C LEU A 275 0.46 -11.99 -5.99
N TYR A 276 1.58 -12.72 -5.84
CA TYR A 276 1.83 -13.53 -4.65
C TYR A 276 1.84 -12.71 -3.36
N PHE A 277 2.30 -11.46 -3.41
CA PHE A 277 2.31 -10.53 -2.29
C PHE A 277 0.99 -9.76 -2.16
N LEU A 278 0.33 -9.42 -3.26
CA LEU A 278 -0.90 -8.60 -3.26
C LEU A 278 -2.13 -9.37 -2.82
N LEU A 279 -2.29 -10.64 -3.23
CA LEU A 279 -3.50 -11.40 -2.91
C LEU A 279 -3.66 -11.58 -1.39
N PRO A 280 -2.66 -12.06 -0.62
CA PRO A 280 -2.78 -12.12 0.83
C PRO A 280 -2.94 -10.73 1.47
N PHE A 281 -2.34 -9.69 0.89
CA PHE A 281 -2.49 -8.31 1.37
C PHE A 281 -3.93 -7.83 1.27
N ILE A 282 -4.60 -8.11 0.15
CA ILE A 282 -6.03 -7.84 -0.06
C ILE A 282 -6.84 -8.63 0.97
N GLY A 283 -6.55 -9.91 1.17
CA GLY A 283 -7.22 -10.75 2.18
C GLY A 283 -7.17 -10.15 3.59
N VAL A 284 -5.99 -9.84 4.11
CA VAL A 284 -5.85 -9.27 5.46
C VAL A 284 -6.44 -7.86 5.58
N SER A 285 -6.33 -7.05 4.52
CA SER A 285 -6.84 -5.68 4.50
C SER A 285 -8.36 -5.64 4.43
N MET A 286 -8.99 -6.55 3.67
CA MET A 286 -10.45 -6.68 3.63
C MET A 286 -11.01 -7.09 5.01
N ALA A 287 -10.35 -8.00 5.72
CA ALA A 287 -10.73 -8.36 7.08
C ALA A 287 -10.63 -7.16 8.04
N LEU A 288 -9.55 -6.38 7.95
CA LEU A 288 -9.38 -5.16 8.74
C LEU A 288 -10.45 -4.12 8.40
N LEU A 289 -10.72 -3.93 7.10
CA LEU A 289 -11.72 -2.99 6.61
C LEU A 289 -13.10 -3.30 7.19
N MET A 290 -13.50 -4.56 7.29
CA MET A 290 -14.79 -4.93 7.89
C MET A 290 -14.96 -4.51 9.36
N HIS A 291 -13.86 -4.36 10.09
CA HIS A 291 -13.87 -3.86 11.48
C HIS A 291 -13.61 -2.35 11.58
N ASN A 292 -12.84 -1.79 10.65
CA ASN A 292 -12.44 -0.38 10.62
C ASN A 292 -13.43 0.52 9.84
N TRP A 293 -14.24 -0.05 8.96
CA TRP A 293 -15.25 0.70 8.19
C TRP A 293 -16.26 1.39 9.10
N TYR A 294 -16.81 2.51 8.62
CA TYR A 294 -17.78 3.29 9.37
C TYR A 294 -19.00 2.47 9.81
N PRO A 295 -19.40 2.54 11.10
CA PRO A 295 -18.68 3.13 12.22
C PRO A 295 -17.54 2.24 12.72
N ALA A 296 -16.31 2.76 12.78
CA ALA A 296 -15.13 1.98 13.14
C ALA A 296 -15.25 1.34 14.53
N LYS A 297 -14.84 0.07 14.61
CA LYS A 297 -14.72 -0.70 15.85
C LYS A 297 -13.26 -0.80 16.32
N VAL A 298 -12.32 -0.54 15.42
CA VAL A 298 -10.87 -0.56 15.65
C VAL A 298 -10.19 0.50 14.77
N PHE A 299 -9.05 1.01 15.22
CA PHE A 299 -8.13 1.82 14.43
C PHE A 299 -6.93 1.01 13.96
N VAL A 300 -6.39 1.41 12.82
CA VAL A 300 -5.35 0.66 12.11
C VAL A 300 -3.95 0.94 12.67
N GLY A 301 -3.70 2.17 13.15
CA GLY A 301 -2.38 2.64 13.58
C GLY A 301 -1.43 2.95 12.42
N ASP A 302 -0.30 3.62 12.73
CA ASP A 302 0.77 3.92 11.78
C ASP A 302 1.36 2.62 11.20
N THR A 303 1.32 1.53 11.99
CA THR A 303 1.76 0.20 11.54
C THR A 303 1.12 -0.23 10.23
N TYR A 304 -0.20 -0.04 10.06
CA TYR A 304 -0.88 -0.42 8.81
C TYR A 304 -0.42 0.44 7.64
N CYS A 305 -0.30 1.75 7.83
CA CYS A 305 0.10 2.68 6.77
C CYS A 305 1.51 2.37 6.26
N TYR A 306 2.45 2.09 7.17
CA TYR A 306 3.80 1.66 6.79
C TYR A 306 3.79 0.29 6.12
N PHE A 307 3.05 -0.66 6.66
CA PHE A 307 2.89 -1.98 6.07
C PHE A 307 2.34 -1.91 4.63
N ALA A 308 1.23 -1.23 4.41
CA ALA A 308 0.59 -1.10 3.09
C ALA A 308 1.51 -0.41 2.08
N GLY A 309 2.12 0.71 2.47
CA GLY A 309 3.05 1.43 1.59
C GLY A 309 4.28 0.62 1.22
N MET A 310 4.82 -0.18 2.15
CA MET A 310 5.94 -1.06 1.87
C MET A 310 5.55 -2.22 0.96
N VAL A 311 4.36 -2.81 1.11
CA VAL A 311 3.88 -3.83 0.15
C VAL A 311 3.87 -3.26 -1.26
N PHE A 312 3.32 -2.06 -1.46
CA PHE A 312 3.29 -1.43 -2.78
C PHE A 312 4.70 -1.12 -3.32
N ALA A 313 5.59 -0.60 -2.47
CA ALA A 313 6.96 -0.34 -2.85
C ALA A 313 7.68 -1.62 -3.27
N VAL A 314 7.58 -2.69 -2.47
CA VAL A 314 8.21 -3.99 -2.73
C VAL A 314 7.75 -4.58 -4.06
N VAL A 315 6.44 -4.68 -4.27
CA VAL A 315 5.92 -5.32 -5.50
C VAL A 315 6.24 -4.49 -6.74
N SER A 316 6.24 -3.16 -6.64
CA SER A 316 6.52 -2.29 -7.78
C SER A 316 8.01 -2.19 -8.13
N ILE A 317 8.90 -2.26 -7.13
CA ILE A 317 10.34 -2.24 -7.36
C ILE A 317 10.81 -3.57 -7.95
N GLN A 318 10.47 -4.69 -7.32
CA GLN A 318 10.82 -6.02 -7.84
C GLN A 318 10.03 -6.39 -9.10
N GLY A 319 8.85 -5.80 -9.28
CA GLY A 319 8.04 -5.95 -10.47
C GLY A 319 8.42 -5.02 -11.62
N HIS A 320 9.38 -4.11 -11.42
CA HIS A 320 9.80 -3.09 -12.41
C HIS A 320 8.67 -2.17 -12.93
N PHE A 321 7.60 -1.98 -12.16
CA PHE A 321 6.46 -1.11 -12.52
C PHE A 321 6.28 0.09 -11.57
N THR A 322 7.36 0.58 -10.95
CA THR A 322 7.36 1.77 -10.07
C THR A 322 6.70 3.01 -10.69
N LYS A 323 6.85 3.21 -12.01
CA LYS A 323 6.17 4.28 -12.77
C LYS A 323 4.65 4.11 -12.75
N THR A 324 4.15 2.88 -12.90
CA THR A 324 2.72 2.57 -12.79
C THR A 324 2.22 2.81 -11.37
N LEU A 325 2.98 2.40 -10.34
CA LEU A 325 2.62 2.70 -8.95
C LEU A 325 2.51 4.20 -8.70
N ALA A 326 3.44 5.02 -9.24
CA ALA A 326 3.37 6.47 -9.10
C ALA A 326 2.06 7.06 -9.68
N LEU A 327 1.55 6.51 -10.78
CA LEU A 327 0.24 6.90 -11.34
C LEU A 327 -0.93 6.49 -10.43
N LEU A 328 -0.85 5.31 -9.81
CA LEU A 328 -1.88 4.83 -8.89
C LEU A 328 -1.89 5.61 -7.56
N LEU A 329 -0.75 6.17 -7.16
CA LEU A 329 -0.61 7.00 -5.96
C LEU A 329 -0.84 8.50 -6.21
N LEU A 330 -1.42 8.88 -7.35
CA LEU A 330 -1.70 10.28 -7.67
C LEU A 330 -2.55 11.00 -6.60
N PRO A 331 -3.60 10.41 -6.01
CA PRO A 331 -4.35 11.06 -4.93
C PRO A 331 -3.50 11.33 -3.69
N GLN A 332 -2.62 10.39 -3.31
CA GLN A 332 -1.66 10.54 -2.21
C GLN A 332 -0.62 11.62 -2.55
N ALA A 333 -0.15 11.67 -3.79
CA ALA A 333 0.81 12.66 -4.27
C ALA A 333 0.21 14.06 -4.24
N PHE A 334 -1.02 14.19 -4.72
CA PHE A 334 -1.77 15.43 -4.65
C PHE A 334 -2.00 15.85 -3.19
N ASN A 335 -2.43 14.94 -2.30
CA ASN A 335 -2.60 15.25 -0.89
C ASN A 335 -1.29 15.70 -0.23
N PHE A 336 -0.16 15.06 -0.55
CA PHE A 336 1.16 15.45 -0.06
C PHE A 336 1.57 16.84 -0.53
N LEU A 337 1.47 17.10 -1.84
CA LEU A 337 1.81 18.40 -2.43
C LEU A 337 0.92 19.51 -1.88
N TYR A 338 -0.39 19.26 -1.77
CA TYR A 338 -1.35 20.19 -1.17
C TYR A 338 -1.07 20.43 0.32
N SER A 339 -0.71 19.38 1.07
CA SER A 339 -0.32 19.46 2.48
C SER A 339 1.03 20.15 2.71
N SER A 340 1.89 20.22 1.69
CA SER A 340 3.30 20.62 1.83
C SER A 340 3.51 21.97 2.52
N PRO A 341 2.71 23.04 2.30
CA PRO A 341 2.90 24.30 3.01
C PRO A 341 2.72 24.17 4.53
N GLN A 342 1.83 23.28 4.98
CA GLN A 342 1.64 22.98 6.41
C GLN A 342 2.75 22.06 6.93
N VAL A 343 3.09 20.99 6.19
CA VAL A 343 4.11 20.00 6.61
C VAL A 343 5.50 20.65 6.75
N PHE A 344 5.88 21.53 5.82
CA PHE A 344 7.12 22.29 5.88
C PHE A 344 7.05 23.54 6.78
N LYS A 345 5.92 23.72 7.49
CA LYS A 345 5.69 24.82 8.45
C LYS A 345 5.80 26.22 7.84
N LEU A 346 5.54 26.36 6.53
CA LEU A 346 5.35 27.67 5.89
C LEU A 346 4.05 28.32 6.38
N ILE A 347 3.06 27.50 6.70
CA ILE A 347 1.78 27.86 7.33
C ILE A 347 1.67 27.06 8.64
N PRO A 348 1.08 27.63 9.72
CA PRO A 348 0.81 26.87 10.94
C PRO A 348 0.13 25.53 10.66
N CYS A 349 0.71 24.45 11.19
CA CYS A 349 0.19 23.10 11.07
C CYS A 349 -0.31 22.62 12.43
N PRO A 350 -1.63 22.40 12.60
CA PRO A 350 -2.14 21.80 13.82
C PRO A 350 -1.69 20.34 13.94
N ARG A 351 -1.72 19.79 15.16
CA ARG A 351 -1.39 18.37 15.40
C ARG A 351 -2.35 17.43 14.64
N HIS A 352 -3.64 17.77 14.65
CA HIS A 352 -4.69 17.02 13.97
C HIS A 352 -5.28 17.85 12.84
N ARG A 353 -5.30 17.27 11.63
CA ARG A 353 -5.83 17.89 10.40
C ARG A 353 -7.10 17.21 9.89
N LEU A 354 -7.68 16.31 10.68
CA LEU A 354 -8.97 15.68 10.37
C LEU A 354 -10.11 16.73 10.31
N PRO A 355 -11.22 16.44 9.61
CA PRO A 355 -12.40 17.29 9.59
C PRO A 355 -12.98 17.58 10.98
N HIS A 356 -13.70 18.69 11.10
CA HIS A 356 -14.39 19.05 12.34
C HIS A 356 -15.80 18.43 12.35
N PHE A 357 -16.15 17.69 13.41
CA PHE A 357 -17.51 17.16 13.57
C PHE A 357 -18.44 18.19 14.21
N ASN A 358 -19.51 18.56 13.51
CA ASN A 358 -20.54 19.46 14.04
C ASN A 358 -21.67 18.66 14.71
N ALA A 359 -21.74 18.74 16.03
CA ALA A 359 -22.72 18.02 16.85
C ALA A 359 -24.20 18.40 16.56
N ARG A 360 -24.46 19.59 16.02
CA ARG A 360 -25.83 20.05 15.71
C ARG A 360 -26.33 19.46 14.40
N SER A 361 -25.50 19.44 13.37
CA SER A 361 -25.85 18.91 12.05
C SER A 361 -25.59 17.41 11.93
N GLY A 362 -24.69 16.85 12.75
CA GLY A 362 -24.21 15.47 12.63
C GLY A 362 -23.30 15.24 11.42
N LEU A 363 -22.75 16.31 10.83
CA LEU A 363 -21.93 16.28 9.62
C LEU A 363 -20.48 16.69 9.93
N LEU A 364 -19.57 16.28 9.04
CA LEU A 364 -18.19 16.75 9.03
C LEU A 364 -18.08 18.03 8.20
N GLU A 365 -17.39 19.02 8.76
CA GLU A 365 -17.10 20.31 8.15
C GLU A 365 -15.58 20.47 7.99
N PRO A 366 -15.11 21.31 7.05
CA PRO A 366 -13.68 21.59 6.91
C PRO A 366 -13.11 22.11 8.23
N SER A 367 -12.10 21.44 8.78
CA SER A 367 -11.38 21.97 9.93
C SER A 367 -10.53 23.17 9.52
N ARG A 368 -10.39 24.15 10.39
CA ARG A 368 -9.68 25.41 10.11
C ARG A 368 -8.44 25.55 10.99
N VAL A 369 -7.49 26.34 10.50
CA VAL A 369 -6.35 26.86 11.25
C VAL A 369 -6.47 28.37 11.37
N GLU A 370 -6.29 28.89 12.58
CA GLU A 370 -6.34 30.33 12.88
C GLU A 370 -4.93 30.93 12.90
N PHE A 371 -4.78 32.09 12.28
CA PHE A 371 -3.53 32.82 12.19
C PHE A 371 -3.48 33.91 13.26
N ARG A 372 -2.73 33.66 14.33
CA ARG A 372 -2.51 34.64 15.41
C ARG A 372 -1.61 35.80 15.01
N LYS A 373 -0.80 35.62 13.96
CA LYS A 373 0.10 36.63 13.42
C LYS A 373 -0.18 36.78 11.93
N PRO A 374 -0.09 38.00 11.38
CA PRO A 374 -0.28 38.21 9.96
C PRO A 374 0.78 37.41 9.18
N LEU A 375 0.31 36.73 8.14
CA LEU A 375 1.18 35.96 7.25
C LEU A 375 1.98 36.92 6.34
N PRO A 376 3.16 36.50 5.84
CA PRO A 376 3.87 37.23 4.79
C PRO A 376 2.95 37.50 3.59
N ALA A 377 3.05 38.70 2.99
CA ALA A 377 2.14 39.15 1.94
C ALA A 377 2.02 38.15 0.77
N ALA A 378 3.15 37.57 0.33
CA ALA A 378 3.15 36.56 -0.74
C ALA A 378 2.31 35.31 -0.39
N ILE A 379 2.38 34.85 0.86
CA ILE A 379 1.60 33.69 1.34
C ILE A 379 0.13 34.10 1.46
N ALA A 380 -0.17 35.27 2.01
CA ALA A 380 -1.54 35.75 2.15
C ALA A 380 -2.25 35.93 0.79
N GLU A 381 -1.59 36.51 -0.21
CA GLU A 381 -2.13 36.63 -1.56
C GLU A 381 -2.26 35.27 -2.25
N GLY A 382 -1.33 34.35 -2.01
CA GLY A 382 -1.45 32.96 -2.42
C GLY A 382 -2.69 32.28 -1.85
N LEU A 383 -2.99 32.46 -0.55
CA LEU A 383 -4.20 31.94 0.09
C LEU A 383 -5.48 32.55 -0.51
N LYS A 384 -5.49 33.87 -0.76
CA LYS A 384 -6.63 34.53 -1.43
C LYS A 384 -6.83 34.02 -2.86
N LEU A 385 -5.75 33.71 -3.58
CA LEU A 385 -5.84 33.06 -4.89
C LEU A 385 -6.42 31.65 -4.78
N MET A 386 -5.93 30.83 -3.83
CA MET A 386 -6.46 29.50 -3.57
C MET A 386 -7.96 29.55 -3.23
N HIS A 387 -8.39 30.55 -2.45
CA HIS A 387 -9.81 30.75 -2.15
C HIS A 387 -10.64 31.04 -3.40
N ARG A 388 -10.17 31.95 -4.27
CA ARG A 388 -10.83 32.24 -5.56
C ARG A 388 -10.92 31.02 -6.47
N LEU A 389 -9.90 30.15 -6.44
CA LEU A 389 -9.88 28.89 -7.18
C LEU A 389 -10.65 27.75 -6.51
N ARG A 390 -11.32 28.01 -5.37
CA ARG A 390 -12.01 27.01 -4.54
C ARG A 390 -11.08 25.88 -4.07
N LEU A 391 -9.79 26.16 -3.91
CA LEU A 391 -8.79 25.21 -3.41
C LEU A 391 -8.61 25.31 -1.89
N ALA A 392 -9.11 26.35 -1.24
CA ALA A 392 -9.14 26.47 0.21
C ALA A 392 -10.30 27.40 0.63
N ASP A 393 -10.85 27.19 1.81
CA ASP A 393 -11.78 28.17 2.41
C ASP A 393 -10.98 29.12 3.32
N VAL A 394 -11.02 30.42 3.05
CA VAL A 394 -10.18 31.44 3.71
C VAL A 394 -11.07 32.54 4.27
N ALA A 395 -10.92 32.83 5.55
CA ALA A 395 -11.61 33.94 6.20
C ALA A 395 -10.68 35.17 6.26
N VAL A 396 -11.24 36.32 5.91
CA VAL A 396 -10.55 37.62 5.88
C VAL A 396 -11.26 38.58 6.82
N ASP A 397 -10.52 39.41 7.54
CA ASP A 397 -11.08 40.49 8.38
C ASP A 397 -11.55 41.70 7.55
N ALA A 398 -12.07 42.72 8.24
CA ALA A 398 -12.55 43.95 7.60
C ALA A 398 -11.42 44.74 6.91
N GLU A 399 -10.19 44.55 7.37
CA GLU A 399 -8.97 45.20 6.89
C GLU A 399 -8.32 44.45 5.70
N GLY A 400 -8.86 43.30 5.30
CA GLY A 400 -8.34 42.52 4.16
C GLY A 400 -7.20 41.54 4.51
N THR A 401 -6.94 41.32 5.79
CA THR A 401 -5.95 40.38 6.33
C THR A 401 -6.54 38.99 6.50
N VAL A 402 -5.76 37.97 6.14
CA VAL A 402 -6.18 36.57 6.24
C VAL A 402 -6.12 36.11 7.71
N VAL A 403 -7.27 35.76 8.29
CA VAL A 403 -7.41 35.38 9.70
C VAL A 403 -7.45 33.86 9.90
N SER A 404 -8.05 33.11 8.97
CA SER A 404 -8.05 31.66 9.04
C SER A 404 -8.12 31.01 7.66
N SER A 405 -7.69 29.75 7.57
CA SER A 405 -7.91 28.92 6.38
C SER A 405 -8.37 27.52 6.77
N SER A 406 -9.04 26.82 5.86
CA SER A 406 -9.23 25.37 5.95
C SER A 406 -7.87 24.65 6.01
N ASN A 407 -7.81 23.51 6.70
CA ASN A 407 -6.61 22.66 6.72
C ASN A 407 -6.33 22.07 5.34
N PHE A 408 -5.04 21.94 5.02
CA PHE A 408 -4.62 21.49 3.71
C PHE A 408 -4.46 19.98 3.69
N THR A 409 -5.59 19.31 3.48
CA THR A 409 -5.66 17.88 3.18
C THR A 409 -6.73 17.65 2.12
N LEU A 410 -6.58 16.60 1.32
CA LEU A 410 -7.56 16.21 0.31
C LEU A 410 -8.94 15.95 0.94
N ILE A 411 -8.98 15.47 2.18
CA ILE A 411 -10.22 15.26 2.95
C ILE A 411 -10.95 16.58 3.19
N ASN A 412 -10.26 17.62 3.68
CA ASN A 412 -10.88 18.93 3.89
C ASN A 412 -11.21 19.61 2.55
N LEU A 413 -10.37 19.44 1.53
CA LEU A 413 -10.63 19.97 0.20
C LEU A 413 -11.92 19.40 -0.41
N TRP A 414 -12.17 18.10 -0.21
CA TRP A 414 -13.41 17.46 -0.62
C TRP A 414 -14.64 18.12 0.03
N LEU A 415 -14.54 18.45 1.32
CA LEU A 415 -15.60 19.17 2.05
C LEU A 415 -15.75 20.63 1.58
N VAL A 416 -14.67 21.28 1.13
CA VAL A 416 -14.74 22.62 0.51
C VAL A 416 -15.47 22.56 -0.84
N TRP A 417 -15.26 21.51 -1.63
CA TRP A 417 -15.90 21.35 -2.95
C TRP A 417 -17.37 20.92 -2.87
N PHE A 418 -17.68 19.96 -2.00
CA PHE A 418 -18.99 19.30 -1.98
C PHE A 418 -19.83 19.66 -0.75
N GLY A 419 -19.29 20.47 0.16
CA GLY A 419 -19.97 20.90 1.39
C GLY A 419 -19.92 19.85 2.51
N PRO A 420 -20.53 20.17 3.67
CA PRO A 420 -20.56 19.29 4.83
C PRO A 420 -21.30 17.98 4.54
N MET A 421 -20.74 16.86 4.98
CA MET A 421 -21.33 15.55 4.73
C MET A 421 -21.05 14.55 5.86
N ARG A 422 -21.77 13.43 5.85
CA ARG A 422 -21.51 12.32 6.78
C ARG A 422 -20.18 11.65 6.46
N GLU A 423 -19.53 11.13 7.50
CA GLU A 423 -18.20 10.50 7.42
C GLU A 423 -18.14 9.33 6.43
N ASP A 424 -19.16 8.46 6.41
CA ASP A 424 -19.27 7.34 5.47
C ASP A 424 -19.33 7.80 4.01
N ARG A 425 -20.08 8.86 3.72
CA ARG A 425 -20.18 9.44 2.38
C ARG A 425 -18.87 10.12 1.96
N LEU A 426 -18.20 10.79 2.89
CA LEU A 426 -16.89 11.39 2.64
C LEU A 426 -15.85 10.32 2.29
N ALA A 427 -15.75 9.27 3.11
CA ALA A 427 -14.84 8.15 2.88
C ALA A 427 -15.15 7.48 1.53
N MET A 428 -16.42 7.18 1.24
CA MET A 428 -16.81 6.58 -0.04
C MET A 428 -16.48 7.47 -1.24
N GLY A 429 -16.72 8.79 -1.14
CA GLY A 429 -16.38 9.74 -2.20
C GLY A 429 -14.88 9.74 -2.53
N LEU A 430 -14.03 9.74 -1.50
CA LEU A 430 -12.57 9.67 -1.67
C LEU A 430 -12.10 8.31 -2.22
N VAL A 431 -12.73 7.21 -1.80
CA VAL A 431 -12.43 5.86 -2.32
C VAL A 431 -12.81 5.72 -3.78
N VAL A 432 -13.98 6.24 -4.18
CA VAL A 432 -14.41 6.28 -5.58
C VAL A 432 -13.47 7.18 -6.40
N PHE A 433 -13.08 8.34 -5.87
CA PHE A 433 -12.09 9.20 -6.50
C PHE A 433 -10.75 8.48 -6.73
N GLN A 434 -10.24 7.78 -5.71
CA GLN A 434 -9.04 6.95 -5.82
C GLN A 434 -9.16 5.90 -6.92
N PHE A 435 -10.30 5.20 -6.98
CA PHE A 435 -10.55 4.18 -8.00
C PHE A 435 -10.57 4.79 -9.41
N LEU A 436 -11.29 5.89 -9.61
CA LEU A 436 -11.40 6.55 -10.92
C LEU A 436 -10.05 7.10 -11.40
N VAL A 437 -9.29 7.77 -10.53
CA VAL A 437 -7.94 8.25 -10.86
C VAL A 437 -7.01 7.08 -11.15
N GLY A 438 -7.12 5.99 -10.40
CA GLY A 438 -6.34 4.78 -10.63
C GLY A 438 -6.63 4.09 -11.97
N ILE A 439 -7.91 3.92 -12.32
CA ILE A 439 -8.33 3.40 -13.64
C ILE A 439 -7.83 4.31 -14.77
N LEU A 440 -7.94 5.63 -14.60
CA LEU A 440 -7.37 6.58 -15.57
C LEU A 440 -5.86 6.42 -15.68
N GLY A 441 -5.15 6.22 -14.56
CA GLY A 441 -3.72 5.95 -14.53
C GLY A 441 -3.34 4.67 -15.30
N LEU A 442 -4.09 3.59 -15.10
CA LEU A 442 -3.91 2.35 -15.86
C LEU A 442 -4.23 2.53 -17.35
N PHE A 443 -5.29 3.28 -17.67
CA PHE A 443 -5.61 3.60 -19.06
C PHE A 443 -4.48 4.38 -19.73
N ILE A 444 -3.95 5.40 -19.06
CA ILE A 444 -2.77 6.16 -19.52
C ILE A 444 -1.59 5.21 -19.72
N ARG A 445 -1.33 4.32 -18.76
CA ARG A 445 -0.23 3.35 -18.82
C ARG A 445 -0.35 2.39 -20.00
N HIS A 446 -1.53 1.85 -20.28
CA HIS A 446 -1.73 0.77 -21.27
C HIS A 446 -2.13 1.26 -22.67
N ARG A 447 -2.60 2.50 -22.80
CA ARG A 447 -3.06 3.06 -24.09
C ARG A 447 -2.30 4.30 -24.54
N MET A 448 -1.83 5.11 -23.59
CA MET A 448 -1.19 6.40 -23.89
C MET A 448 0.33 6.38 -23.65
N ALA A 449 0.89 5.35 -23.02
CA ALA A 449 2.33 5.27 -22.79
C ALA A 449 3.14 5.37 -24.08
N LEU A 450 2.64 4.79 -25.19
CA LEU A 450 3.28 4.87 -26.50
C LEU A 450 3.29 6.29 -27.11
N LEU A 451 2.50 7.23 -26.59
CA LEU A 451 2.55 8.65 -26.98
C LEU A 451 3.77 9.36 -26.37
N ILE A 452 4.29 8.82 -25.27
CA ILE A 452 5.34 9.43 -24.45
C ILE A 452 6.62 8.57 -24.48
N PHE A 453 6.53 7.27 -24.74
CA PHE A 453 7.62 6.32 -24.79
C PHE A 453 7.58 5.53 -26.10
N SER A 454 8.74 5.17 -26.65
CA SER A 454 8.80 4.42 -27.93
C SER A 454 8.45 2.93 -27.81
N ALA A 455 8.46 2.38 -26.60
CA ALA A 455 8.14 0.98 -26.33
C ALA A 455 7.40 0.86 -25.00
N ASP A 456 6.51 -0.13 -24.91
CA ASP A 456 5.79 -0.49 -23.69
C ASP A 456 6.50 -1.70 -23.04
N ASN A 457 7.03 -1.52 -21.82
CA ASN A 457 7.70 -2.56 -21.01
C ASN A 457 8.71 -3.44 -21.77
N LEU A 458 9.94 -2.94 -21.95
CA LEU A 458 11.15 -3.78 -22.05
C LEU A 458 11.71 -4.06 -20.67
#